data_AF-A0A4R9LZQ6-F1
#
_entry.id   AF-A0A4R9LZQ6-F1
#
_cell.length_a   1.000
_cell.length_b   1.000
_cell.length_c   1.000
_cell.angle_alpha   90.00
_cell.angle_beta   90.00
_cell.angle_gamma   90.00
#
_symmetry.space_group_name_H-M   'P 1'
#
loop_
_entity.id
_entity.type
_entity.pdbx_description
1 polymer ?
#
loop_
_entity_poly.entity_id
_entity_poly.type
_entity_poly.pdbx_seq_one_letter_code
_entity_poly.pdbx_strand_id
1 'polypeptide(L)'
;MKKIIYLFLFLGVSLQVSDFSRFSNTESLQNITSQFDQSFSLNLGTEPIFAAANSWGFVRQSATWARGNSNLIDQLIAGLKRAGYFTNTNPVTQTIQGVNLDGIGSTTLRLKLNQSASPIAVQATAFSGTKSFNHFFEITKTGNTSPSLQLFFDDPNTMLGNDGALIYYKLGDFNSSQFANVGGVITESYTGNEASYGTKFQTYTWRNGPENSVWPSDIGRVILTEVDSGKQLCFRSVVRLKFSKLTEISPSSASGLNTLKSFCGNIDQAYYGLAYMQKFDSPFLTTAKATITTSATLPETICNLPNSASFQTQLSYGIFDVNGFVNDGLSASQVPAAYPSPTQGGADFMSVEEAFQRTYQAAGASMGSGKPAISTYEASNKTYLDSLVSGTEANKLDFKSVP
;
A
#
# COMPACT_ATOMS: atom_id res chain seq x y z
N MET A 1 21.73 -11.63 -21.05
CA MET A 1 21.82 -11.97 -19.61
C MET A 1 20.97 -11.06 -18.72
N LYS A 2 20.89 -9.73 -18.95
CA LYS A 2 19.98 -8.83 -18.20
C LYS A 2 18.49 -9.21 -18.27
N LYS A 3 18.02 -9.74 -19.42
CA LYS A 3 16.62 -10.17 -19.63
C LYS A 3 16.20 -11.41 -18.80
N ILE A 4 17.15 -12.23 -18.35
CA ILE A 4 16.87 -13.44 -17.54
C ILE A 4 16.76 -13.07 -16.05
N ILE A 5 17.47 -12.02 -15.60
CA ILE A 5 17.36 -11.51 -14.23
C ILE A 5 16.00 -10.84 -14.00
N TYR A 6 15.47 -10.10 -14.99
CA TYR A 6 14.10 -9.58 -14.93
C TYR A 6 13.05 -10.70 -14.90
N LEU A 7 13.33 -11.85 -15.52
CA LEU A 7 12.45 -13.03 -15.52
C LEU A 7 12.38 -13.67 -14.11
N PHE A 8 13.51 -13.80 -13.40
CA PHE A 8 13.51 -14.31 -12.02
C PHE A 8 12.91 -13.32 -11.01
N LEU A 9 13.05 -12.00 -11.24
CA LEU A 9 12.34 -10.96 -10.47
C LEU A 9 10.82 -10.95 -10.74
N PHE A 10 10.37 -11.40 -11.92
CA PHE A 10 8.96 -11.53 -12.28
C PHE A 10 8.33 -12.86 -11.82
N LEU A 11 9.10 -13.94 -11.72
CA LEU A 11 8.60 -15.30 -11.48
C LEU A 11 8.45 -15.69 -9.99
N GLY A 12 9.01 -14.93 -9.05
CA GLY A 12 9.16 -15.37 -7.65
C GLY A 12 8.27 -14.71 -6.59
N VAL A 13 7.43 -13.73 -6.93
CA VAL A 13 6.67 -12.97 -5.93
C VAL A 13 5.22 -12.80 -6.38
N SER A 14 4.43 -13.83 -6.11
CA SER A 14 3.00 -13.66 -5.82
C SER A 14 2.84 -12.56 -4.78
N LEU A 15 1.85 -11.69 -4.93
CA LEU A 15 1.44 -10.79 -3.84
C LEU A 15 1.17 -11.65 -2.62
N GLN A 16 1.92 -11.42 -1.54
CA GLN A 16 1.67 -12.04 -0.26
C GLN A 16 1.17 -10.92 0.64
N VAL A 17 -0.08 -11.02 1.09
CA VAL A 17 -0.49 -10.25 2.27
C VAL A 17 0.33 -10.79 3.44
N SER A 18 0.85 -9.88 4.27
CA SER A 18 1.74 -10.25 5.36
C SER A 18 1.15 -11.41 6.19
N ASP A 19 1.89 -12.50 6.33
CA ASP A 19 1.53 -13.71 7.09
C ASP A 19 2.69 -14.18 7.96
N PHE A 20 2.89 -13.46 9.07
CA PHE A 20 3.97 -13.70 10.02
C PHE A 20 3.87 -15.02 10.79
N SER A 21 2.75 -15.74 10.69
CA SER A 21 2.55 -17.04 11.33
C SER A 21 3.34 -18.17 10.65
N ARG A 22 3.77 -17.98 9.40
CA ARG A 22 4.45 -19.00 8.59
C ARG A 22 5.96 -19.11 8.83
N PHE A 23 6.55 -18.27 9.68
CA PHE A 23 7.99 -18.26 9.94
C PHE A 23 8.34 -19.13 11.15
N SER A 24 9.21 -20.13 10.94
CA SER A 24 9.75 -21.02 11.97
C SER A 24 11.03 -20.47 12.60
N ASN A 25 11.26 -20.80 13.87
CA ASN A 25 12.53 -20.52 14.54
C ASN A 25 13.67 -21.30 13.89
N THR A 26 14.81 -20.66 13.63
CA THR A 26 16.08 -21.33 13.33
C THR A 26 16.99 -21.27 14.55
N GLU A 27 17.63 -22.38 14.90
CA GLU A 27 18.29 -22.62 16.20
C GLU A 27 19.59 -21.82 16.50
N SER A 28 19.94 -20.78 15.75
CA SER A 28 21.20 -20.04 16.00
C SER A 28 20.96 -18.58 16.42
N LEU A 29 21.02 -18.35 17.72
CA LEU A 29 21.15 -17.04 18.37
C LEU A 29 22.54 -16.44 18.14
N GLN A 30 22.90 -16.05 16.91
CA GLN A 30 24.08 -15.20 16.70
C GLN A 30 23.84 -14.14 15.63
N ASN A 31 23.96 -12.89 16.08
CA ASN A 31 24.11 -11.65 15.30
C ASN A 31 22.81 -11.04 14.71
N ILE A 32 22.07 -10.29 15.57
CA ILE A 32 20.90 -9.46 15.22
C ILE A 32 21.16 -8.61 13.98
N THR A 33 22.35 -8.02 13.86
CA THR A 33 22.78 -7.21 12.70
C THR A 33 22.65 -8.00 11.39
N SER A 34 23.24 -9.21 11.32
CA SER A 34 23.19 -10.04 10.12
C SER A 34 21.79 -10.55 9.75
N GLN A 35 20.91 -10.72 10.75
CA GLN A 35 19.53 -11.19 10.54
C GLN A 35 18.64 -10.06 10.02
N PHE A 36 18.81 -8.82 10.50
CA PHE A 36 18.10 -7.65 9.98
C PHE A 36 18.63 -7.20 8.62
N ASP A 37 19.95 -7.26 8.39
CA ASP A 37 20.57 -6.91 7.10
C ASP A 37 20.03 -7.76 5.94
N GLN A 38 19.79 -9.05 6.16
CA GLN A 38 19.17 -9.93 5.15
C GLN A 38 17.64 -9.78 5.06
N SER A 39 17.01 -9.19 6.09
CA SER A 39 15.55 -9.06 6.15
C SER A 39 15.05 -7.75 5.57
N PHE A 40 15.84 -6.68 5.61
CA PHE A 40 15.33 -5.34 5.33
C PHE A 40 15.63 -4.90 3.89
N SER A 41 14.62 -4.92 3.01
CA SER A 41 14.74 -4.35 1.65
C SER A 41 13.47 -3.58 1.27
N LEU A 42 13.55 -2.25 1.13
CA LEU A 42 12.47 -1.44 0.57
C LEU A 42 12.56 -1.47 -0.96
N ASN A 43 11.64 -2.17 -1.62
CA ASN A 43 11.58 -2.21 -3.08
C ASN A 43 10.58 -1.14 -3.58
N LEU A 44 11.11 0.01 -4.01
CA LEU A 44 10.32 1.14 -4.50
C LEU A 44 10.35 1.12 -6.04
N GLY A 45 9.19 1.01 -6.67
CA GLY A 45 9.08 0.89 -8.13
C GLY A 45 9.67 2.10 -8.84
N THR A 46 10.57 1.85 -9.80
CA THR A 46 11.36 2.89 -10.50
C THR A 46 10.85 3.25 -11.88
N GLU A 47 9.71 2.70 -12.30
CA GLU A 47 9.20 2.89 -13.67
C GLU A 47 8.64 4.31 -13.85
N PRO A 48 8.80 4.97 -15.01
CA PRO A 48 8.23 6.29 -15.25
C PRO A 48 6.69 6.28 -15.23
N ILE A 49 6.09 7.34 -14.68
CA ILE A 49 4.62 7.49 -14.48
C ILE A 49 3.86 7.46 -15.81
N PHE A 50 4.55 7.79 -16.90
CA PHE A 50 4.02 7.75 -18.25
C PHE A 50 5.01 7.03 -19.17
N ALA A 51 4.87 5.71 -19.27
CA ALA A 51 5.49 4.95 -20.35
C ALA A 51 4.54 4.96 -21.55
N ALA A 52 5.02 5.41 -22.70
CA ALA A 52 4.28 5.40 -23.97
C ALA A 52 4.12 3.97 -24.49
N ALA A 53 3.20 3.25 -23.84
CA ALA A 53 2.34 2.19 -24.33
C ALA A 53 1.33 1.95 -23.20
N ASN A 54 0.22 2.71 -23.28
CA ASN A 54 -1.09 2.45 -22.67
C ASN A 54 -1.22 2.92 -21.22
N SER A 55 -1.51 4.22 -21.01
CA SER A 55 -2.24 4.96 -19.95
C SER A 55 -2.31 4.47 -18.47
N TRP A 56 -1.58 3.42 -18.11
CA TRP A 56 -1.68 2.64 -16.86
C TRP A 56 -0.38 2.67 -16.06
N GLY A 57 0.54 3.61 -16.33
CA GLY A 57 1.82 3.72 -15.62
C GLY A 57 1.66 3.86 -14.10
N PHE A 58 0.63 4.58 -13.67
CA PHE A 58 0.31 4.74 -12.26
C PHE A 58 -0.10 3.43 -11.57
N VAL A 59 -0.84 2.58 -12.27
CA VAL A 59 -1.27 1.25 -11.79
C VAL A 59 -0.07 0.37 -11.52
N ARG A 60 0.88 0.38 -12.47
CA ARG A 60 2.11 -0.40 -12.37
C ARG A 60 2.97 0.09 -11.21
N GLN A 61 3.16 1.40 -11.05
CA GLN A 61 3.93 1.92 -9.93
C GLN A 61 3.31 1.61 -8.58
N SER A 62 2.01 1.86 -8.43
CA SER A 62 1.31 1.66 -7.15
C SER A 62 1.25 0.19 -6.76
N ALA A 63 1.03 -0.69 -7.74
CA ALA A 63 1.14 -2.13 -7.54
C ALA A 63 2.58 -2.56 -7.24
N THR A 64 3.58 -2.01 -7.93
CA THR A 64 5.00 -2.34 -7.70
C THR A 64 5.47 -1.89 -6.32
N TRP A 65 5.07 -0.70 -5.90
CA TRP A 65 5.38 -0.15 -4.59
C TRP A 65 4.70 -0.94 -3.47
N ALA A 66 3.38 -1.17 -3.57
CA ALA A 66 2.67 -1.97 -2.57
C ALA A 66 3.24 -3.39 -2.50
N ARG A 67 3.55 -4.00 -3.66
CA ARG A 67 4.21 -5.32 -3.74
C ARG A 67 5.56 -5.32 -3.04
N GLY A 68 6.41 -4.36 -3.39
CA GLY A 68 7.78 -4.28 -2.88
C GLY A 68 7.89 -4.01 -1.38
N ASN A 69 6.81 -3.58 -0.75
CA ASN A 69 6.73 -3.27 0.68
C ASN A 69 5.69 -4.13 1.44
N SER A 70 5.05 -5.09 0.77
CA SER A 70 4.04 -6.01 1.37
C SER A 70 4.58 -7.01 2.35
N ASN A 71 5.85 -7.37 2.22
CA ASN A 71 6.54 -8.28 3.12
C ASN A 71 7.38 -7.59 4.20
N LEU A 72 7.39 -6.25 4.28
CA LEU A 72 8.26 -5.54 5.23
C LEU A 72 7.96 -5.91 6.70
N ILE A 73 6.68 -5.94 7.06
CA ILE A 73 6.24 -6.34 8.40
C ILE A 73 6.71 -7.77 8.71
N ASP A 74 6.46 -8.70 7.78
CA ASP A 74 6.86 -10.10 7.90
C ASP A 74 8.36 -10.27 8.05
N GLN A 75 9.14 -9.55 7.24
CA GLN A 75 10.60 -9.57 7.27
C GLN A 75 11.14 -9.14 8.64
N LEU A 76 10.61 -8.06 9.22
CA LEU A 76 11.03 -7.57 10.53
C LEU A 76 10.66 -8.55 11.65
N ILE A 77 9.43 -9.07 11.63
CA ILE A 77 8.97 -10.05 12.63
C ILE A 77 9.76 -11.35 12.51
N ALA A 78 10.02 -11.82 11.28
CA ALA A 78 10.86 -13.00 11.02
C ALA A 78 12.30 -12.78 11.51
N GLY A 79 12.86 -11.58 11.34
CA GLY A 79 14.16 -11.20 11.90
C GLY A 79 14.19 -11.33 13.43
N LEU A 80 13.17 -10.82 14.12
CA LEU A 80 13.02 -10.96 15.57
C LEU A 80 12.84 -12.42 16.01
N LYS A 81 12.04 -13.22 15.28
CA LYS A 81 11.89 -14.67 15.50
C LYS A 81 13.21 -15.41 15.38
N ARG A 82 13.96 -15.17 14.31
CA ARG A 82 15.28 -15.77 14.10
C ARG A 82 16.31 -15.35 15.15
N ALA A 83 16.20 -14.13 15.67
CA ALA A 83 16.97 -13.66 16.81
C ALA A 83 16.50 -14.21 18.16
N GLY A 84 15.57 -15.18 18.19
CA GLY A 84 15.16 -15.92 19.39
C GLY A 84 14.27 -15.15 20.35
N TYR A 85 13.77 -13.97 19.98
CA TYR A 85 13.02 -13.09 20.87
C TYR A 85 11.63 -13.61 21.28
N PHE A 86 11.08 -14.61 20.57
CA PHE A 86 9.80 -15.25 20.90
C PHE A 86 9.95 -16.68 21.41
N THR A 87 11.12 -17.03 21.93
CA THR A 87 11.36 -18.33 22.59
C THR A 87 10.87 -18.37 24.04
N ASN A 88 10.61 -17.20 24.64
CA ASN A 88 10.00 -17.07 25.96
C ASN A 88 8.79 -16.11 25.92
N THR A 89 7.89 -16.24 26.90
CA THR A 89 6.69 -15.41 27.03
C THR A 89 6.86 -14.29 28.05
N ASN A 90 8.05 -14.14 28.64
CA ASN A 90 8.33 -13.11 29.63
C ASN A 90 8.45 -11.73 28.95
N PRO A 91 7.98 -10.65 29.58
CA PRO A 91 8.17 -9.30 29.07
C PRO A 91 9.66 -8.98 28.86
N VAL A 92 10.00 -8.44 27.69
CA VAL A 92 11.36 -7.99 27.34
C VAL A 92 11.32 -6.51 27.00
N THR A 93 12.22 -5.73 27.60
CA THR A 93 12.47 -4.33 27.22
C THR A 93 13.97 -4.15 26.99
N GLN A 94 14.36 -3.75 25.79
CA GLN A 94 15.77 -3.59 25.41
C GLN A 94 15.99 -2.35 24.55
N THR A 95 17.15 -1.73 24.72
CA THR A 95 17.68 -0.68 23.83
C THR A 95 19.08 -1.07 23.42
N ILE A 96 19.34 -1.13 22.11
CA ILE A 96 20.62 -1.53 21.53
C ILE A 96 21.12 -0.35 20.70
N GLN A 97 22.26 0.21 21.06
CA GLN A 97 22.85 1.38 20.39
C GLN A 97 23.98 0.96 19.45
N GLY A 98 24.25 1.80 18.45
CA GLY A 98 25.39 1.63 17.55
C GLY A 98 25.23 0.47 16.55
N VAL A 99 24.00 0.00 16.32
CA VAL A 99 23.73 -1.03 15.32
C VAL A 99 23.81 -0.39 13.94
N ASN A 100 24.70 -0.90 13.09
CA ASN A 100 24.79 -0.45 11.72
C ASN A 100 23.88 -1.32 10.85
N LEU A 101 22.86 -0.72 10.23
CA LEU A 101 21.92 -1.40 9.36
C LEU A 101 22.17 -1.00 7.91
N ASP A 102 22.19 -1.97 7.00
CA ASP A 102 22.30 -1.66 5.57
C ASP A 102 21.15 -0.75 5.13
N GLY A 103 21.49 0.23 4.31
CA GLY A 103 20.55 1.23 3.84
C GLY A 103 20.05 2.22 4.89
N ILE A 104 20.47 2.22 6.17
CA ILE A 104 20.10 3.27 7.15
C ILE A 104 21.35 3.89 7.77
N GLY A 105 22.39 3.08 7.98
CA GLY A 105 23.62 3.44 8.68
C GLY A 105 23.53 3.12 10.17
N SER A 106 24.24 3.91 10.99
CA SER A 106 24.22 3.74 12.44
C SER A 106 22.84 4.06 13.03
N THR A 107 22.34 3.19 13.91
CA THR A 107 21.01 3.28 14.51
C THR A 107 21.01 2.88 15.98
N THR A 108 19.94 3.27 16.67
CA THR A 108 19.50 2.72 17.95
C THR A 108 18.24 1.90 17.73
N LEU A 109 18.23 0.67 18.22
CA LEU A 109 17.06 -0.22 18.23
C LEU A 109 16.41 -0.18 19.61
N ARG A 110 15.09 -0.12 19.66
CA ARG A 110 14.32 -0.26 20.91
C ARG A 110 13.26 -1.33 20.74
N LEU A 111 13.20 -2.26 21.69
CA LEU A 111 12.29 -3.40 21.68
C LEU A 111 11.49 -3.45 22.99
N LYS A 112 10.19 -3.71 22.87
CA LYS A 112 9.30 -4.08 23.98
C LYS A 112 8.45 -5.26 23.53
N LEU A 113 8.65 -6.44 24.10
CA LEU A 113 7.99 -7.67 23.66
C LEU A 113 7.23 -8.32 24.81
N ASN A 114 6.21 -9.13 24.49
CA ASN A 114 5.40 -9.89 25.45
C ASN A 114 4.74 -8.98 26.50
N GLN A 115 4.27 -7.80 26.11
CA GLN A 115 3.68 -6.80 27.01
C GLN A 115 2.21 -7.06 27.33
N SER A 116 1.77 -8.32 27.39
CA SER A 116 0.35 -8.69 27.50
C SER A 116 -0.35 -8.16 28.77
N ALA A 117 0.40 -7.90 29.84
CA ALA A 117 -0.14 -7.29 31.07
C ALA A 117 -0.35 -5.77 30.98
N SER A 118 0.39 -5.10 30.08
CA SER A 118 0.29 -3.67 29.80
C SER A 118 0.46 -3.41 28.30
N PRO A 119 -0.50 -3.83 27.45
CA PRO A 119 -0.37 -3.72 26.00
C PRO A 119 -0.21 -2.28 25.52
N ILE A 120 0.42 -2.10 24.38
CA ILE A 120 0.72 -0.79 23.82
C ILE A 120 -0.48 -0.32 23.00
N ALA A 121 -1.22 0.63 23.56
CA ALA A 121 -2.40 1.21 22.96
C ALA A 121 -2.05 2.25 21.87
N VAL A 122 -2.55 2.05 20.65
CA VAL A 122 -2.26 2.90 19.49
C VAL A 122 -3.54 3.26 18.73
N GLN A 123 -3.59 4.50 18.25
CA GLN A 123 -4.55 4.97 17.25
C GLN A 123 -3.85 5.12 15.90
N ALA A 124 -4.50 4.67 14.83
CA ALA A 124 -3.96 4.68 13.47
C ALA A 124 -5.02 5.12 12.47
N THR A 125 -4.60 5.45 11.24
CA THR A 125 -5.56 5.80 10.19
C THR A 125 -6.32 4.60 9.64
N ALA A 126 -5.81 3.39 9.87
CA ALA A 126 -6.36 2.16 9.35
C ALA A 126 -7.58 1.60 10.14
N PHE A 127 -7.82 2.05 11.37
CA PHE A 127 -8.90 1.52 12.21
C PHE A 127 -9.51 2.61 13.10
N SER A 128 -10.77 2.40 13.52
CA SER A 128 -11.46 3.29 14.46
C SER A 128 -11.07 2.98 15.91
N GLY A 129 -10.99 4.01 16.74
CA GLY A 129 -10.66 3.84 18.16
C GLY A 129 -9.18 3.50 18.37
N THR A 130 -8.92 2.68 19.38
CA THR A 130 -7.57 2.32 19.83
C THR A 130 -7.43 0.80 19.79
N LYS A 131 -6.34 0.31 19.20
CA LYS A 131 -5.93 -1.11 19.23
C LYS A 131 -4.76 -1.29 20.18
N SER A 132 -4.57 -2.50 20.69
CA SER A 132 -3.59 -2.82 21.72
C SER A 132 -2.64 -3.90 21.21
N PHE A 133 -1.35 -3.56 21.15
CA PHE A 133 -0.32 -4.46 20.64
C PHE A 133 0.58 -5.00 21.76
N ASN A 134 0.86 -6.30 21.74
CA ASN A 134 1.74 -6.94 22.73
C ASN A 134 3.24 -6.70 22.49
N HIS A 135 3.61 -6.28 21.28
CA HIS A 135 4.99 -6.08 20.88
C HIS A 135 5.21 -4.76 20.17
N PHE A 136 6.41 -4.23 20.35
CA PHE A 136 6.88 -3.00 19.75
C PHE A 136 8.37 -3.10 19.40
N PHE A 137 8.70 -2.60 18.21
CA PHE A 137 10.04 -2.49 17.69
C PHE A 137 10.25 -1.12 17.05
N GLU A 138 11.36 -0.46 17.35
CA GLU A 138 11.68 0.86 16.83
C GLU A 138 13.13 0.95 16.39
N ILE A 139 13.33 1.64 15.27
CA ILE A 139 14.65 1.98 14.74
C ILE A 139 14.75 3.51 14.72
N THR A 140 15.79 4.05 15.34
CA THR A 140 16.12 5.48 15.27
C THR A 140 17.50 5.65 14.67
N LYS A 141 17.58 6.27 13.49
CA LYS A 141 18.86 6.62 12.86
C LYS A 141 19.64 7.60 13.73
N THR A 142 20.95 7.37 13.86
CA THR A 142 21.84 8.24 14.64
C THR A 142 21.79 9.67 14.10
N GLY A 143 21.54 10.63 15.00
CA GLY A 143 21.37 12.04 14.66
C GLY A 143 19.91 12.48 14.46
N ASN A 144 18.96 11.55 14.35
CA ASN A 144 17.54 11.89 14.30
C ASN A 144 16.95 12.10 15.70
N THR A 145 16.03 13.05 15.81
CA THR A 145 15.23 13.31 17.03
C THR A 145 13.89 12.58 17.04
N SER A 146 13.52 11.97 15.92
CA SER A 146 12.33 11.14 15.75
C SER A 146 12.74 9.76 15.21
N PRO A 147 11.93 8.71 15.44
CA PRO A 147 12.19 7.40 14.87
C PRO A 147 12.30 7.44 13.35
N SER A 148 12.99 6.45 12.79
CA SER A 148 12.98 6.13 11.36
C SER A 148 11.94 5.06 11.05
N LEU A 149 11.65 4.19 12.02
CA LEU A 149 10.67 3.10 11.92
C LEU A 149 10.07 2.78 13.29
N GLN A 150 8.77 2.51 13.34
CA GLN A 150 8.09 1.90 14.48
C GLN A 150 7.17 0.79 13.99
N LEU A 151 7.24 -0.38 14.61
CA LEU A 151 6.43 -1.54 14.34
C LEU A 151 5.72 -1.95 15.64
N PHE A 152 4.40 -2.05 15.58
CA PHE A 152 3.52 -2.54 16.62
C PHE A 152 2.87 -3.80 16.11
N PHE A 153 2.86 -4.88 16.89
CA PHE A 153 2.33 -6.15 16.43
C PHE A 153 1.94 -7.03 17.61
N ASP A 154 1.00 -7.94 17.37
CA ASP A 154 0.63 -8.98 18.33
C ASP A 154 1.44 -10.25 18.17
N ASP A 155 1.12 -11.26 18.97
CA ASP A 155 1.85 -12.52 19.00
C ASP A 155 1.93 -13.10 17.57
N PRO A 156 3.15 -13.22 17.03
CA PRO A 156 3.32 -13.61 15.66
C PRO A 156 3.07 -15.11 15.42
N ASN A 157 2.66 -15.86 16.45
CA ASN A 157 2.30 -17.28 16.37
C ASN A 157 0.78 -17.51 16.42
N THR A 158 -0.01 -16.50 16.78
CA THR A 158 -1.48 -16.61 16.84
C THR A 158 -2.12 -15.51 16.01
N MET A 159 -2.82 -15.91 14.94
CA MET A 159 -3.48 -14.98 14.00
C MET A 159 -4.95 -14.70 14.34
N LEU A 160 -5.56 -15.54 15.18
CA LEU A 160 -6.97 -15.44 15.56
C LEU A 160 -7.13 -14.57 16.80
N GLY A 161 -8.00 -13.56 16.71
CA GLY A 161 -8.30 -12.64 17.82
C GLY A 161 -7.21 -11.60 18.11
N ASN A 162 -6.26 -11.42 17.18
CA ASN A 162 -5.21 -10.42 17.30
C ASN A 162 -5.56 -9.11 16.57
N ASP A 163 -4.94 -8.02 16.97
CA ASP A 163 -5.07 -6.70 16.37
C ASP A 163 -4.19 -6.53 15.12
N GLY A 164 -3.43 -7.57 14.72
CA GLY A 164 -2.58 -7.60 13.54
C GLY A 164 -1.23 -6.93 13.75
N ALA A 165 -0.74 -6.20 12.74
CA ALA A 165 0.52 -5.48 12.80
C ALA A 165 0.46 -4.15 12.06
N LEU A 166 1.02 -3.11 12.69
CA LEU A 166 1.02 -1.72 12.27
C LEU A 166 2.46 -1.21 12.24
N ILE A 167 2.88 -0.67 11.10
CA ILE A 167 4.22 -0.11 10.92
C ILE A 167 4.14 1.33 10.43
N TYR A 168 4.99 2.18 10.99
CA TYR A 168 5.29 3.53 10.52
C TYR A 168 6.75 3.56 10.08
N TYR A 169 7.04 4.13 8.93
CA TYR A 169 8.42 4.29 8.48
C TYR A 169 8.62 5.55 7.66
N LYS A 170 9.78 6.18 7.84
CA LYS A 170 10.14 7.45 7.20
C LYS A 170 10.98 7.21 5.94
N LEU A 171 10.40 7.40 4.76
CA LEU A 171 11.02 7.01 3.48
C LEU A 171 12.43 7.59 3.27
N GLY A 172 12.66 8.85 3.66
CA GLY A 172 13.93 9.54 3.44
C GLY A 172 15.09 9.08 4.33
N ASP A 173 14.83 8.34 5.41
CA ASP A 173 15.90 7.84 6.29
C ASP A 173 16.60 6.61 5.73
N PHE A 174 15.90 5.87 4.86
CA PHE A 174 16.41 4.70 4.17
C PHE A 174 17.10 5.16 2.88
N ASN A 175 18.39 4.84 2.74
CA ASN A 175 19.40 5.19 1.75
C ASN A 175 19.03 4.84 0.30
N SER A 176 17.89 5.33 -0.15
CA SER A 176 17.47 5.34 -1.53
C SER A 176 17.76 6.73 -2.08
N SER A 177 18.63 6.81 -3.08
CA SER A 177 18.98 8.07 -3.77
C SER A 177 17.75 8.80 -4.33
N GLN A 178 16.66 8.07 -4.58
CA GLN A 178 15.38 8.63 -5.03
C GLN A 178 14.63 9.37 -3.92
N PHE A 179 14.86 9.01 -2.66
CA PHE A 179 14.17 9.56 -1.49
C PHE A 179 15.10 10.29 -0.51
N ALA A 180 16.40 10.39 -0.80
CA ALA A 180 17.38 11.05 0.05
C ALA A 180 17.07 12.53 0.36
N ASN A 181 16.31 13.20 -0.51
CA ASN A 181 15.87 14.61 -0.33
C ASN A 181 14.37 14.73 -0.04
N VAL A 182 13.71 13.60 0.15
CA VAL A 182 12.28 13.54 0.43
C VAL A 182 12.14 13.68 1.94
N GLY A 183 11.56 14.78 2.40
CA GLY A 183 11.56 15.21 3.81
C GLY A 183 10.92 14.24 4.81
N GLY A 184 10.10 14.75 5.72
CA GLY A 184 9.50 13.97 6.82
C GLY A 184 8.42 12.96 6.42
N VAL A 185 8.50 12.31 5.25
CA VAL A 185 7.43 11.46 4.71
C VAL A 185 7.31 10.18 5.51
N ILE A 186 6.24 10.07 6.29
CA ILE A 186 5.89 8.86 7.03
C ILE A 186 4.85 8.09 6.22
N THR A 187 5.14 6.80 6.03
CA THR A 187 4.18 5.83 5.53
C THR A 187 3.70 4.96 6.68
N GLU A 188 2.39 4.85 6.85
CA GLU A 188 1.72 3.86 7.70
C GLU A 188 1.38 2.64 6.83
N SER A 189 1.68 1.43 7.31
CA SER A 189 1.11 0.20 6.77
C SER A 189 0.50 -0.64 7.90
N TYR A 190 -0.70 -1.17 7.66
CA TYR A 190 -1.40 -1.99 8.63
C TYR A 190 -1.91 -3.27 7.97
N THR A 191 -1.65 -4.41 8.59
CA THR A 191 -2.14 -5.73 8.18
C THR A 191 -3.03 -6.33 9.28
N GLY A 192 -4.11 -6.99 8.90
CA GLY A 192 -5.07 -7.59 9.82
C GLY A 192 -5.90 -8.71 9.17
N ASN A 193 -6.47 -9.57 10.02
CA ASN A 193 -7.25 -10.75 9.64
C ASN A 193 -8.74 -10.50 9.84
N GLU A 194 -9.33 -9.54 9.13
CA GLU A 194 -10.75 -9.17 9.27
C GLU A 194 -11.21 -8.34 8.04
N ALA A 195 -11.20 -8.96 6.86
CA ALA A 195 -11.63 -8.27 5.64
C ALA A 195 -13.10 -8.54 5.30
N SER A 196 -13.79 -7.53 4.78
CA SER A 196 -15.22 -7.65 4.47
C SER A 196 -15.56 -8.67 3.36
N TYR A 197 -14.60 -9.01 2.48
CA TYR A 197 -14.76 -9.96 1.36
C TYR A 197 -13.65 -11.02 1.35
N GLY A 198 -12.96 -11.20 2.47
CA GLY A 198 -11.65 -11.82 2.48
C GLY A 198 -11.19 -12.26 3.86
N THR A 199 -10.10 -13.02 3.87
CA THR A 199 -9.45 -13.46 5.11
C THR A 199 -8.48 -12.42 5.65
N LYS A 200 -7.88 -11.61 4.77
CA LYS A 200 -6.81 -10.68 5.12
C LYS A 200 -6.84 -9.42 4.31
N PHE A 201 -6.33 -8.34 4.89
CA PHE A 201 -6.08 -7.11 4.19
C PHE A 201 -4.77 -6.47 4.64
N GLN A 202 -4.25 -5.60 3.77
CA GLN A 202 -3.19 -4.67 4.10
C GLN A 202 -3.54 -3.30 3.54
N THR A 203 -3.40 -2.25 4.34
CA THR A 203 -3.58 -0.87 3.90
C THR A 203 -2.29 -0.11 4.06
N TYR A 204 -2.01 0.79 3.12
CA TYR A 204 -0.91 1.72 3.16
C TYR A 204 -1.45 3.12 3.07
N THR A 205 -0.94 4.01 3.90
CA THR A 205 -1.32 5.43 3.89
C THR A 205 -0.07 6.27 4.01
N TRP A 206 0.08 7.28 3.16
CA TRP A 206 1.18 8.24 3.26
C TRP A 206 0.66 9.66 3.13
N ARG A 207 1.41 10.59 3.70
CA ARG A 207 1.17 12.04 3.57
C ARG A 207 2.47 12.79 3.37
N ASN A 208 2.34 14.04 2.91
CA ASN A 208 3.45 14.96 2.66
C ASN A 208 4.49 14.36 1.69
N GLY A 209 4.03 13.53 0.77
CA GLY A 209 4.81 12.60 -0.03
C GLY A 209 6.01 13.22 -0.76
N PRO A 210 6.86 12.35 -1.32
CA PRO A 210 8.12 12.74 -1.95
C PRO A 210 8.05 13.88 -2.95
N GLU A 211 6.93 13.97 -3.68
CA GLU A 211 6.73 14.84 -4.85
C GLU A 211 8.04 15.14 -5.60
N ASN A 212 8.71 14.10 -6.08
CA ASN A 212 10.03 14.19 -6.71
C ASN A 212 9.92 13.90 -8.23
N SER A 213 11.07 13.73 -8.89
CA SER A 213 11.13 13.47 -10.34
C SER A 213 10.57 12.12 -10.77
N VAL A 214 10.24 11.21 -9.84
CA VAL A 214 9.72 9.86 -10.13
C VAL A 214 8.39 9.57 -9.43
N TRP A 215 8.00 10.39 -8.45
CA TRP A 215 6.82 10.19 -7.61
C TRP A 215 5.93 11.44 -7.61
N PRO A 216 4.72 11.40 -8.19
CA PRO A 216 3.88 12.59 -8.41
C PRO A 216 2.90 12.86 -7.28
N SER A 217 2.86 12.02 -6.24
CA SER A 217 1.81 12.01 -5.24
C SER A 217 2.29 12.50 -3.88
N ASP A 218 1.54 13.44 -3.29
CA ASP A 218 1.75 13.90 -1.92
C ASP A 218 0.97 13.08 -0.88
N ILE A 219 -0.18 12.53 -1.25
CA ILE A 219 -1.01 11.71 -0.36
C ILE A 219 -1.55 10.53 -1.13
N GLY A 220 -1.63 9.40 -0.47
CA GLY A 220 -2.40 8.31 -1.00
C GLY A 220 -2.71 7.25 0.02
N ARG A 221 -3.62 6.39 -0.42
CA ARG A 221 -3.99 5.18 0.26
C ARG A 221 -4.07 4.04 -0.74
N VAL A 222 -3.49 2.91 -0.38
CA VAL A 222 -3.57 1.65 -1.10
C VAL A 222 -4.17 0.61 -0.19
N ILE A 223 -5.10 -0.19 -0.70
CA ILE A 223 -5.73 -1.30 0.01
C ILE A 223 -5.52 -2.57 -0.81
N LEU A 224 -4.97 -3.58 -0.16
CA LEU A 224 -4.82 -4.94 -0.63
C LEU A 224 -5.79 -5.80 0.16
N THR A 225 -6.56 -6.67 -0.50
CA THR A 225 -7.46 -7.60 0.16
C THR A 225 -7.42 -8.93 -0.58
N GLU A 226 -7.18 -10.02 0.15
CA GLU A 226 -7.35 -11.37 -0.42
C GLU A 226 -8.85 -11.65 -0.55
N VAL A 227 -9.32 -11.97 -1.75
CA VAL A 227 -10.73 -12.29 -2.02
C VAL A 227 -10.82 -13.65 -2.71
N ASP A 228 -12.04 -14.14 -2.95
CA ASP A 228 -12.29 -15.43 -3.60
C ASP A 228 -11.60 -16.60 -2.88
N SER A 229 -11.76 -16.65 -1.55
CA SER A 229 -11.09 -17.64 -0.68
C SER A 229 -9.56 -17.66 -0.85
N GLY A 230 -8.95 -16.49 -1.06
CA GLY A 230 -7.50 -16.34 -1.22
C GLY A 230 -6.98 -16.79 -2.58
N LYS A 231 -7.82 -16.82 -3.63
CA LYS A 231 -7.41 -17.10 -5.02
C LYS A 231 -7.13 -15.84 -5.84
N GLN A 232 -7.62 -14.69 -5.36
CA GLN A 232 -7.47 -13.42 -6.05
C GLN A 232 -7.07 -12.32 -5.08
N LEU A 233 -6.27 -11.37 -5.57
CA LEU A 233 -6.03 -10.09 -4.91
C LEU A 233 -7.02 -9.05 -5.44
N CYS A 234 -7.72 -8.39 -4.53
CA CYS A 234 -8.34 -7.10 -4.76
C CYS A 234 -7.34 -5.98 -4.37
N PHE A 235 -6.90 -5.22 -5.36
CA PHE A 235 -6.13 -4.00 -5.16
C PHE A 235 -7.02 -2.78 -5.38
N ARG A 236 -6.94 -1.82 -4.48
CA ARG A 236 -7.59 -0.51 -4.63
C ARG A 236 -6.61 0.58 -4.23
N SER A 237 -6.65 1.70 -4.91
CA SER A 237 -5.85 2.86 -4.51
C SER A 237 -6.55 4.15 -4.85
N VAL A 238 -6.37 5.13 -3.97
CA VAL A 238 -6.59 6.53 -4.30
C VAL A 238 -5.34 7.29 -3.96
N VAL A 239 -4.84 8.04 -4.93
CA VAL A 239 -3.77 8.99 -4.67
C VAL A 239 -4.17 10.39 -5.10
N ARG A 240 -3.65 11.39 -4.41
CA ARG A 240 -3.70 12.78 -4.84
C ARG A 240 -2.47 13.08 -5.69
N LEU A 241 -2.71 13.75 -6.81
CA LEU A 241 -1.74 14.17 -7.80
C LEU A 241 -1.91 15.66 -8.09
N LYS A 242 -0.87 16.28 -8.64
CA LYS A 242 -0.93 17.63 -9.19
C LYS A 242 -0.63 17.60 -10.68
N PHE A 243 -1.47 18.21 -11.51
CA PHE A 243 -1.25 18.32 -12.95
C PHE A 243 0.06 19.05 -13.28
N SER A 244 0.39 20.10 -12.52
CA SER A 244 1.68 20.78 -12.57
C SER A 244 2.86 19.81 -12.36
N LYS A 245 2.77 18.95 -11.34
CA LYS A 245 3.83 17.96 -11.04
C LYS A 245 3.92 16.86 -12.09
N LEU A 246 2.78 16.38 -12.58
CA LEU A 246 2.75 15.41 -13.69
C LEU A 246 3.40 15.99 -14.96
N THR A 247 3.21 17.28 -15.21
CA THR A 247 3.82 18.00 -16.34
C THR A 247 5.32 18.15 -16.17
N GLU A 248 5.80 18.42 -14.95
CA GLU A 248 7.24 18.47 -14.63
C GLU A 248 7.91 17.12 -14.87
N ILE A 249 7.26 16.02 -14.47
CA ILE A 249 7.82 14.67 -14.60
C ILE A 249 7.67 14.11 -16.02
N SER A 250 6.67 14.56 -16.78
CA SER A 250 6.43 14.14 -18.18
C SER A 250 6.27 15.35 -19.10
N PRO A 251 7.35 16.11 -19.36
CA PRO A 251 7.29 17.33 -20.17
C PRO A 251 6.85 17.07 -21.62
N SER A 252 7.13 15.89 -22.16
CA SER A 252 6.66 15.47 -23.49
C SER A 252 5.14 15.32 -23.57
N SER A 253 4.45 15.13 -22.44
CA SER A 253 2.99 14.98 -22.34
C SER A 253 2.29 16.25 -21.86
N ALA A 254 3.03 17.36 -21.67
CA ALA A 254 2.54 18.59 -21.08
C ALA A 254 1.27 19.14 -21.76
N SER A 255 1.22 19.10 -23.10
CA SER A 255 0.04 19.57 -23.84
C SER A 255 -1.21 18.74 -23.50
N GLY A 256 -1.11 17.41 -23.53
CA GLY A 256 -2.22 16.53 -23.18
C GLY A 256 -2.66 16.67 -21.72
N LEU A 257 -1.71 16.81 -20.80
CA LEU A 257 -1.98 17.03 -19.37
C LEU A 257 -2.67 18.37 -19.11
N ASN A 258 -2.26 19.45 -19.79
CA ASN A 258 -2.89 20.76 -19.67
C ASN A 258 -4.30 20.77 -20.27
N THR A 259 -4.50 20.10 -21.40
CA THR A 259 -5.82 19.90 -21.99
C THR A 259 -6.73 19.11 -21.03
N LEU A 260 -6.25 18.01 -20.48
CA LEU A 260 -6.99 17.23 -19.48
C LEU A 260 -7.34 18.06 -18.24
N LYS A 261 -6.37 18.83 -17.71
CA LYS A 261 -6.59 19.77 -16.60
C LYS A 261 -7.72 20.76 -16.92
N SER A 262 -7.75 21.31 -18.14
CA SER A 262 -8.79 22.24 -18.57
C SER A 262 -10.18 21.59 -18.56
N PHE A 263 -10.29 20.34 -18.99
CA PHE A 263 -11.55 19.58 -18.95
C PHE A 263 -11.96 19.18 -17.53
N CYS A 264 -10.99 18.96 -16.64
CA CYS A 264 -11.21 18.70 -15.21
C CYS A 264 -11.48 19.98 -14.38
N GLY A 265 -11.82 21.10 -15.04
CA GLY A 265 -12.20 22.35 -14.39
C GLY A 265 -11.04 23.27 -14.02
N ASN A 266 -9.86 23.10 -14.64
CA ASN A 266 -8.63 23.86 -14.35
C ASN A 266 -8.09 23.73 -12.92
N ILE A 267 -8.54 22.72 -12.16
CA ILE A 267 -8.05 22.44 -10.81
C ILE A 267 -6.72 21.68 -10.91
N ASP A 268 -5.69 22.15 -10.20
CA ASP A 268 -4.37 21.50 -10.27
C ASP A 268 -4.31 20.19 -9.51
N GLN A 269 -5.02 20.09 -8.38
CA GLN A 269 -5.12 18.88 -7.58
C GLN A 269 -6.20 17.94 -8.12
N ALA A 270 -5.83 16.69 -8.36
CA ALA A 270 -6.75 15.64 -8.78
C ALA A 270 -6.50 14.36 -8.00
N TYR A 271 -7.51 13.50 -7.94
CA TYR A 271 -7.44 12.19 -7.32
C TYR A 271 -7.50 11.13 -8.41
N TYR A 272 -6.50 10.26 -8.43
CA TYR A 272 -6.48 9.08 -9.27
C TYR A 272 -7.00 7.91 -8.46
N GLY A 273 -8.16 7.38 -8.85
CA GLY A 273 -8.76 6.18 -8.28
C GLY A 273 -8.50 4.98 -9.17
N LEU A 274 -8.19 3.84 -8.57
CA LEU A 274 -7.93 2.59 -9.27
C LEU A 274 -8.45 1.43 -8.45
N ALA A 275 -9.02 0.45 -9.14
CA ALA A 275 -9.26 -0.87 -8.62
C ALA A 275 -8.83 -1.93 -9.64
N TYR A 276 -8.23 -3.02 -9.18
CA TYR A 276 -8.02 -4.19 -10.02
C TYR A 276 -8.19 -5.47 -9.21
N MET A 277 -8.57 -6.52 -9.93
CA MET A 277 -8.55 -7.89 -9.44
C MET A 277 -7.45 -8.64 -10.18
N GLN A 278 -6.67 -9.43 -9.46
CA GLN A 278 -5.60 -10.25 -10.01
C GLN A 278 -5.69 -11.67 -9.48
N LYS A 279 -5.62 -12.67 -10.36
CA LYS A 279 -5.48 -14.08 -9.95
C LYS A 279 -4.08 -14.33 -9.40
N PHE A 280 -3.98 -15.13 -8.34
CA PHE A 280 -2.69 -15.59 -7.84
C PHE A 280 -2.08 -16.71 -8.68
N ASP A 281 -2.89 -17.44 -9.44
CA ASP A 281 -2.39 -18.48 -10.34
C ASP A 281 -1.84 -17.87 -11.63
N SER A 282 -0.69 -18.37 -12.08
CA SER A 282 -0.13 -18.06 -13.39
C SER A 282 -1.18 -18.35 -14.48
N PRO A 283 -1.38 -17.43 -15.46
CA PRO A 283 -0.54 -16.30 -15.83
C PRO A 283 -0.89 -14.96 -15.15
N PHE A 284 -1.41 -15.00 -13.92
CA PHE A 284 -1.71 -13.82 -13.08
C PHE A 284 -2.64 -12.81 -13.74
N LEU A 285 -3.67 -13.33 -14.43
CA LEU A 285 -4.63 -12.54 -15.19
C LEU A 285 -5.27 -11.47 -14.29
N THR A 286 -5.26 -10.24 -14.80
CA THR A 286 -5.68 -9.05 -14.06
C THR A 286 -6.67 -8.25 -14.89
N THR A 287 -7.77 -7.82 -14.27
CA THR A 287 -8.72 -6.85 -14.84
C THR A 287 -8.74 -5.61 -13.95
N ALA A 288 -8.65 -4.42 -14.52
CA ALA A 288 -8.54 -3.16 -13.81
C ALA A 288 -9.53 -2.11 -14.34
N LYS A 289 -9.93 -1.18 -13.46
CA LYS A 289 -10.71 0.02 -13.79
C LYS A 289 -10.10 1.21 -13.03
N ALA A 290 -10.00 2.35 -13.69
CA ALA A 290 -9.39 3.55 -13.11
C ALA A 290 -10.23 4.80 -13.40
N THR A 291 -9.99 5.89 -12.68
CA THR A 291 -10.48 7.22 -13.03
C THR A 291 -9.60 8.31 -12.47
N ILE A 292 -9.77 9.52 -13.00
CA ILE A 292 -9.23 10.75 -12.43
C ILE A 292 -10.40 11.66 -12.12
N THR A 293 -10.39 12.29 -10.95
CA THR A 293 -11.44 13.23 -10.56
C THR A 293 -10.90 14.40 -9.75
N THR A 294 -11.57 15.54 -9.88
CA THR A 294 -11.39 16.72 -9.01
C THR A 294 -12.60 16.91 -8.09
N SER A 295 -13.67 16.12 -8.27
CA SER A 295 -14.91 16.19 -7.48
C SER A 295 -14.83 15.41 -6.18
N ALA A 296 -15.82 15.61 -5.30
CA ALA A 296 -15.95 14.88 -4.03
C ALA A 296 -16.38 13.41 -4.21
N THR A 297 -16.88 13.04 -5.39
CA THR A 297 -17.29 11.69 -5.76
C THR A 297 -16.37 11.12 -6.83
N LEU A 298 -16.36 9.79 -6.96
CA LEU A 298 -15.60 9.07 -7.98
C LEU A 298 -16.49 8.78 -9.21
N PRO A 299 -16.32 9.51 -10.32
CA PRO A 299 -17.05 9.24 -11.55
C PRO A 299 -16.49 7.99 -12.24
N GLU A 300 -17.35 7.30 -13.00
CA GLU A 300 -16.92 6.17 -13.85
C GLU A 300 -16.08 6.60 -15.05
N THR A 301 -16.16 7.88 -15.44
CA THR A 301 -15.37 8.47 -16.52
C THR A 301 -14.38 9.48 -15.95
N ILE A 302 -13.30 9.75 -16.70
CA ILE A 302 -12.33 10.79 -16.36
C ILE A 302 -13.07 12.11 -16.16
N CYS A 303 -12.99 12.68 -14.96
CA CYS A 303 -13.58 13.95 -14.56
C CYS A 303 -15.08 14.08 -14.91
N ASN A 304 -15.82 12.95 -14.92
CA ASN A 304 -17.22 12.89 -15.31
C ASN A 304 -17.50 13.41 -16.73
N LEU A 305 -16.52 13.35 -17.62
CA LEU A 305 -16.66 13.83 -18.99
C LEU A 305 -17.50 12.83 -19.82
N PRO A 306 -18.43 13.31 -20.66
CA PRO A 306 -19.24 12.45 -21.52
C PRO A 306 -18.37 11.74 -22.55
N ASN A 307 -18.63 10.45 -22.77
CA ASN A 307 -17.92 9.67 -23.78
C ASN A 307 -18.29 10.21 -25.17
N SER A 308 -17.31 10.71 -25.93
CA SER A 308 -17.53 11.32 -27.24
C SER A 308 -16.49 10.83 -28.25
N ALA A 309 -16.83 10.87 -29.55
CA ALA A 309 -15.92 10.43 -30.61
C ALA A 309 -14.58 11.19 -30.63
N SER A 310 -14.54 12.40 -30.07
CA SER A 310 -13.35 13.23 -29.98
C SER A 310 -12.52 12.99 -28.70
N PHE A 311 -13.09 12.28 -27.71
CA PHE A 311 -12.47 12.03 -26.41
C PHE A 311 -13.07 10.76 -25.78
N GLN A 312 -12.32 9.66 -25.80
CA GLN A 312 -12.67 8.44 -25.06
C GLN A 312 -12.43 8.69 -23.56
N THR A 313 -13.43 9.21 -22.87
CA THR A 313 -13.35 9.61 -21.45
C THR A 313 -13.80 8.51 -20.51
N GLN A 314 -14.46 7.47 -21.02
CA GLN A 314 -14.72 6.26 -20.27
C GLN A 314 -13.41 5.51 -20.07
N LEU A 315 -12.97 5.39 -18.82
CA LEU A 315 -11.93 4.42 -18.49
C LEU A 315 -12.61 3.06 -18.42
N SER A 316 -12.69 2.45 -19.59
CA SER A 316 -13.02 1.07 -19.80
C SER A 316 -12.12 0.12 -19.00
N TYR A 317 -12.45 -1.17 -19.00
CA TYR A 317 -11.61 -2.16 -18.35
C TYR A 317 -10.26 -2.31 -19.08
N GLY A 318 -9.19 -2.33 -18.31
CA GLY A 318 -7.85 -2.74 -18.73
C GLY A 318 -7.58 -4.17 -18.32
N ILE A 319 -6.88 -4.94 -19.16
CA ILE A 319 -6.47 -6.31 -18.88
C ILE A 319 -4.96 -6.48 -18.97
N PHE A 320 -4.41 -7.30 -18.08
CA PHE A 320 -2.99 -7.57 -17.95
C PHE A 320 -2.74 -9.05 -17.66
N ASP A 321 -1.59 -9.55 -18.10
CA ASP A 321 -1.10 -10.90 -17.81
C ASP A 321 0.33 -10.84 -17.26
N VAL A 322 0.97 -12.01 -17.15
CA VAL A 322 2.36 -12.15 -16.70
C VAL A 322 3.38 -11.35 -17.53
N ASN A 323 3.08 -11.03 -18.79
CA ASN A 323 3.93 -10.22 -19.67
C ASN A 323 3.62 -8.71 -19.55
N GLY A 324 2.60 -8.34 -18.78
CA GLY A 324 2.20 -6.97 -18.51
C GLY A 324 0.89 -6.61 -19.20
N PHE A 325 0.83 -5.41 -19.77
CA PHE A 325 -0.39 -4.92 -20.42
C PHE A 325 -0.76 -5.78 -21.62
N VAL A 326 -2.05 -6.10 -21.73
CA VAL A 326 -2.62 -6.84 -22.86
C VAL A 326 -3.51 -5.92 -23.69
N ASN A 327 -4.52 -5.30 -23.08
CA ASN A 327 -5.44 -4.39 -23.77
C ASN A 327 -6.16 -3.46 -22.79
N ASP A 328 -6.71 -2.34 -23.28
CA ASP A 328 -7.64 -1.48 -22.54
C ASP A 328 -8.78 -1.02 -23.46
N GLY A 329 -9.61 -0.07 -23.00
CA GLY A 329 -10.76 0.36 -23.79
C GLY A 329 -11.92 -0.64 -23.81
N LEU A 330 -11.83 -1.76 -23.08
CA LEU A 330 -12.82 -2.85 -23.09
C LEU A 330 -14.12 -2.52 -22.33
N SER A 331 -15.27 -2.76 -22.95
CA SER A 331 -16.53 -2.90 -22.23
C SER A 331 -16.52 -4.18 -21.37
N ALA A 332 -17.42 -4.28 -20.39
CA ALA A 332 -17.52 -5.45 -19.52
C ALA A 332 -17.66 -6.77 -20.33
N SER A 333 -18.44 -6.77 -21.40
CA SER A 333 -18.65 -7.95 -22.24
C SER A 333 -17.44 -8.32 -23.11
N GLN A 334 -16.47 -7.41 -23.26
CA GLN A 334 -15.25 -7.62 -24.04
C GLN A 334 -14.10 -8.17 -23.19
N VAL A 335 -14.23 -8.17 -21.85
CA VAL A 335 -13.26 -8.82 -20.96
C VAL A 335 -13.39 -10.34 -21.12
N PRO A 336 -12.33 -11.07 -21.51
CA PRO A 336 -12.42 -12.51 -21.68
C PRO A 336 -12.73 -13.21 -20.36
N ALA A 337 -13.56 -14.27 -20.38
CA ALA A 337 -14.02 -14.97 -19.17
C ALA A 337 -12.90 -15.59 -18.31
N ALA A 338 -11.71 -15.79 -18.88
CA ALA A 338 -10.54 -16.26 -18.13
C ALA A 338 -9.98 -15.21 -17.17
N TYR A 339 -10.22 -13.92 -17.41
CA TYR A 339 -9.80 -12.83 -16.54
C TYR A 339 -10.76 -12.64 -15.37
N PRO A 340 -10.33 -11.98 -14.28
CA PRO A 340 -11.24 -11.57 -13.20
C PRO A 340 -12.44 -10.80 -13.74
N SER A 341 -13.62 -11.12 -13.21
CA SER A 341 -14.88 -10.64 -13.76
C SER A 341 -15.02 -9.12 -13.59
N PRO A 342 -15.38 -8.39 -14.65
CA PRO A 342 -15.60 -6.96 -14.56
C PRO A 342 -16.81 -6.61 -13.68
N THR A 343 -17.91 -7.36 -13.80
CA THR A 343 -19.21 -6.97 -13.21
C THR A 343 -19.82 -8.01 -12.28
N GLN A 344 -19.49 -9.30 -12.46
CA GLN A 344 -20.08 -10.36 -11.64
C GLN A 344 -19.27 -10.53 -10.35
N GLY A 345 -19.91 -10.29 -9.21
CA GLY A 345 -19.39 -10.56 -7.86
C GLY A 345 -20.20 -11.67 -7.16
N GLY A 346 -19.88 -11.94 -5.90
CA GLY A 346 -20.53 -12.90 -5.02
C GLY A 346 -20.32 -12.52 -3.55
N ALA A 347 -20.71 -13.40 -2.62
CA ALA A 347 -20.59 -13.12 -1.17
C ALA A 347 -19.12 -12.96 -0.73
N ASP A 348 -18.23 -13.83 -1.20
CA ASP A 348 -16.78 -13.82 -0.90
C ASP A 348 -15.92 -13.44 -2.12
N PHE A 349 -16.56 -12.95 -3.18
CA PHE A 349 -15.93 -12.62 -4.45
C PHE A 349 -16.35 -11.22 -4.89
N MET A 350 -15.39 -10.36 -5.19
CA MET A 350 -15.66 -8.99 -5.60
C MET A 350 -15.37 -8.83 -7.08
N SER A 351 -16.29 -8.22 -7.83
CA SER A 351 -16.03 -7.82 -9.21
C SER A 351 -15.13 -6.58 -9.25
N VAL A 352 -14.50 -6.32 -10.40
CA VAL A 352 -13.71 -5.09 -10.58
C VAL A 352 -14.58 -3.84 -10.41
N GLU A 353 -15.83 -3.87 -10.88
CA GLU A 353 -16.78 -2.78 -10.73
C GLU A 353 -17.10 -2.51 -9.26
N GLU A 354 -17.36 -3.56 -8.50
CA GLU A 354 -17.64 -3.44 -7.07
C GLU A 354 -16.44 -2.90 -6.30
N ALA A 355 -15.23 -3.39 -6.62
CA ALA A 355 -14.01 -2.86 -6.04
C ALA A 355 -13.80 -1.38 -6.36
N PHE A 356 -14.10 -0.99 -7.60
CA PHE A 356 -14.01 0.39 -8.04
C PHE A 356 -15.04 1.29 -7.34
N GLN A 357 -16.28 0.82 -7.15
CA GLN A 357 -17.31 1.54 -6.40
C GLN A 357 -16.96 1.71 -4.92
N ARG A 358 -16.23 0.75 -4.32
CA ARG A 358 -15.70 0.85 -2.95
C ARG A 358 -14.50 1.79 -2.84
N THR A 359 -13.81 2.09 -3.95
CA THR A 359 -12.72 3.06 -3.98
C THR A 359 -13.27 4.47 -3.83
N TYR A 360 -12.53 5.35 -3.15
CA TYR A 360 -12.91 6.76 -2.95
C TYR A 360 -14.18 6.97 -2.11
N GLN A 361 -14.45 6.05 -1.19
CA GLN A 361 -15.61 6.11 -0.30
C GLN A 361 -15.20 6.48 1.13
N ALA A 362 -16.17 7.00 1.89
CA ALA A 362 -16.02 7.26 3.32
C ALA A 362 -16.26 5.97 4.13
N ALA A 363 -15.64 5.86 5.31
CA ALA A 363 -15.97 4.79 6.26
C ALA A 363 -17.47 4.82 6.60
N GLY A 364 -18.09 3.64 6.68
CA GLY A 364 -19.52 3.46 6.94
C GLY A 364 -20.44 3.69 5.74
N ALA A 365 -19.92 4.07 4.57
CA ALA A 365 -20.74 4.21 3.37
C ALA A 365 -21.40 2.87 3.00
N SER A 366 -22.70 2.92 2.69
CA SER A 366 -23.47 1.77 2.23
C SER A 366 -23.14 1.43 0.78
N MET A 367 -22.95 0.15 0.49
CA MET A 367 -22.64 -0.36 -0.85
C MET A 367 -23.85 -1.00 -1.54
N GLY A 368 -25.05 -0.81 -0.98
CA GLY A 368 -26.27 -1.47 -1.42
C GLY A 368 -26.57 -2.77 -0.66
N SER A 369 -27.71 -3.37 -0.98
CA SER A 369 -28.23 -4.54 -0.26
C SER A 369 -27.31 -5.75 -0.39
N GLY A 370 -27.07 -6.45 0.73
CA GLY A 370 -26.24 -7.66 0.78
C GLY A 370 -24.73 -7.42 0.71
N LYS A 371 -24.27 -6.17 0.65
CA LYS A 371 -22.85 -5.81 0.63
C LYS A 371 -22.42 -5.16 1.95
N PRO A 372 -21.30 -5.56 2.55
CA PRO A 372 -20.79 -4.93 3.76
C PRO A 372 -20.48 -3.45 3.50
N ALA A 373 -20.69 -2.62 4.53
CA ALA A 373 -20.33 -1.20 4.48
C ALA A 373 -18.81 -1.03 4.31
N ILE A 374 -18.38 0.18 3.95
CA ILE A 374 -16.96 0.52 3.84
C ILE A 374 -16.31 0.54 5.23
N SER A 375 -15.27 -0.25 5.43
CA SER A 375 -14.51 -0.29 6.67
C SER A 375 -13.54 0.90 6.79
N THR A 376 -13.07 1.21 8.00
CA THR A 376 -12.14 2.34 8.22
C THR A 376 -10.84 2.22 7.42
N TYR A 377 -10.29 0.99 7.28
CA TYR A 377 -9.08 0.74 6.50
C TYR A 377 -9.26 1.01 4.99
N GLU A 378 -10.51 1.04 4.51
CA GLU A 378 -10.89 1.28 3.11
C GLU A 378 -11.17 2.76 2.82
N ALA A 379 -11.37 3.59 3.85
CA ALA A 379 -11.76 4.99 3.70
C ALA A 379 -10.74 5.75 2.86
N SER A 380 -11.18 6.34 1.76
CA SER A 380 -10.29 6.93 0.74
C SER A 380 -10.95 8.07 -0.05
N ASN A 381 -12.08 8.61 0.40
CA ASN A 381 -12.73 9.75 -0.24
C ASN A 381 -11.93 11.04 -0.06
N LYS A 382 -12.31 12.07 -0.82
CA LYS A 382 -11.67 13.40 -0.79
C LYS A 382 -11.48 13.95 0.61
N THR A 383 -12.57 14.01 1.39
CA THR A 383 -12.57 14.58 2.74
C THR A 383 -11.59 13.87 3.66
N TYR A 384 -11.58 12.54 3.63
CA TYR A 384 -10.63 11.74 4.39
C TYR A 384 -9.19 12.03 3.95
N LEU A 385 -8.88 11.94 2.66
CA LEU A 385 -7.51 12.13 2.16
C LEU A 385 -6.98 13.54 2.44
N ASP A 386 -7.81 14.56 2.32
CA ASP A 386 -7.41 15.93 2.62
C ASP A 386 -7.15 16.14 4.11
N SER A 387 -7.88 15.43 4.98
CA SER A 387 -7.64 15.47 6.43
C SER A 387 -6.30 14.85 6.86
N LEU A 388 -5.62 14.12 5.97
CA LEU A 388 -4.26 13.63 6.20
C LEU A 388 -3.21 14.75 6.08
N VAL A 389 -3.51 15.87 5.41
CA VAL A 389 -2.62 17.06 5.41
C VAL A 389 -2.72 17.78 6.73
N SER A 390 -3.95 18.05 7.16
CA SER A 390 -4.27 18.88 8.31
C SER A 390 -5.50 18.32 9.00
N GLY A 391 -5.42 18.20 10.33
CA GLY A 391 -6.51 17.72 11.16
C GLY A 391 -6.17 16.47 11.96
N THR A 392 -7.21 15.75 12.39
CA THR A 392 -7.08 14.63 13.33
C THR A 392 -6.45 13.40 12.70
N GLU A 393 -6.74 13.10 11.43
CA GLU A 393 -6.14 11.94 10.74
C GLU A 393 -4.65 12.16 10.47
N ALA A 394 -4.23 13.41 10.25
CA ALA A 394 -2.82 13.78 10.11
C ALA A 394 -1.98 13.35 11.32
N ASN A 395 -2.48 13.57 12.54
CA ASN A 395 -1.79 13.19 13.78
C ASN A 395 -1.71 11.67 13.97
N LYS A 396 -2.64 10.92 13.38
CA LYS A 396 -2.60 9.45 13.41
C LYS A 396 -1.51 8.87 12.50
N LEU A 397 -0.96 9.63 11.55
CA LEU A 397 0.18 9.25 10.73
C LEU A 397 1.54 9.53 11.36
N ASP A 398 1.59 10.13 12.55
CA ASP A 398 2.84 10.41 13.25
C ASP A 398 3.30 9.22 14.09
N PHE A 399 4.63 9.13 14.29
CA PHE A 399 5.23 8.18 15.23
C PHE A 399 4.62 8.33 16.63
N LYS A 400 4.40 7.19 17.28
CA LYS A 400 3.75 7.13 18.59
C LYS A 400 4.78 7.26 19.69
N SER A 401 4.43 7.98 20.73
CA SER A 401 5.18 7.94 21.98
C SER A 401 4.87 6.62 22.69
N VAL A 402 5.90 5.83 22.97
CA VAL A 402 5.76 4.55 23.67
C VAL A 402 6.58 4.62 24.97
N PRO A 403 5.92 4.75 26.13
CA PRO A 403 6.57 4.98 27.43
C PRO A 403 7.39 3.76 27.84
#